data_AF-A0A1H1KFM6-F1
#
_entry.id   AF-A0A1H1KFM6-F1
#
_cell.length_a   1.000
_cell.length_b   1.000
_cell.length_c   1.000
_cell.angle_alpha   90.00
_cell.angle_beta   90.00
_cell.angle_gamma   90.00
#
_symmetry.space_group_name_H-M   'P 1'
#
loop_
_entity.id
_entity.type
_entity.pdbx_description
1 polymer ?
#
loop_
_entity_poly.entity_id
_entity_poly.type
_entity_poly.pdbx_seq_one_letter_code
_entity_poly.pdbx_strand_id
1 'polypeptide(L)'
;MIRLLNLAAILSLVGSALYAYHIKYDTLYDTEEAAKLLRQVEAEKVTIATLHGEWQTVTAPGRLQPLADKYLDLVPLNVRRTAVSAADLPRKEADSDEIGRKLDALGLGETMTPAGRGASGSTPAGSRKP
;
A
#
# COMPACT_ATOMS: atom_id res chain seq x y z
N MET A 1 -52.01 -3.29 -39.86
CA MET A 1 -50.92 -2.32 -39.54
C MET A 1 -50.87 -1.99 -38.04
N ILE A 2 -51.94 -1.51 -37.41
CA ILE A 2 -51.98 -1.21 -35.96
C ILE A 2 -51.65 -2.41 -35.05
N ARG A 3 -52.00 -3.64 -35.46
CA ARG A 3 -51.67 -4.86 -34.69
C ARG A 3 -50.16 -5.11 -34.55
N LEU A 4 -49.37 -4.78 -35.57
CA LEU A 4 -47.90 -4.87 -35.51
C LEU A 4 -47.32 -3.83 -34.57
N LEU A 5 -47.88 -2.60 -34.59
CA LEU A 5 -47.46 -1.53 -33.69
C LEU A 5 -47.72 -1.89 -32.23
N ASN A 6 -48.89 -2.47 -31.93
CA ASN A 6 -49.21 -2.93 -30.58
C ASN A 6 -48.29 -4.08 -30.14
N LEU A 7 -47.98 -5.02 -31.04
CA LEU A 7 -47.05 -6.11 -30.73
C LEU A 7 -45.64 -5.57 -30.43
N ALA A 8 -45.16 -4.59 -31.21
CA ALA A 8 -43.89 -3.92 -30.96
C ALA A 8 -43.89 -3.16 -29.62
N ALA A 9 -44.99 -2.49 -29.27
CA ALA A 9 -45.12 -1.81 -27.99
C ALA A 9 -45.09 -2.78 -26.80
N ILE A 10 -45.75 -3.93 -26.90
CA ILE A 10 -45.72 -4.98 -25.87
C ILE A 10 -44.31 -5.57 -25.76
N LEU A 11 -43.64 -5.86 -26.88
CA LEU A 11 -42.27 -6.35 -26.88
C LEU A 11 -41.30 -5.34 -26.27
N SER A 12 -41.46 -4.05 -26.56
CA SER A 12 -40.65 -2.99 -25.98
C SER A 12 -40.87 -2.87 -24.46
N LEU A 13 -42.12 -2.97 -24.00
CA LEU A 13 -42.45 -2.95 -22.57
C LEU A 13 -41.81 -4.13 -21.83
N VAL A 14 -41.99 -5.35 -22.36
CA VAL A 14 -41.42 -6.57 -21.76
C VAL A 14 -39.89 -6.54 -21.82
N GLY A 15 -39.32 -6.09 -22.93
CA GLY A 15 -37.87 -5.93 -23.09
C GLY A 15 -37.26 -4.96 -22.09
N SER A 16 -37.92 -3.82 -21.83
CA SER A 16 -37.48 -2.85 -20.81
C SER A 16 -37.53 -3.44 -19.40
N ALA A 17 -38.59 -4.18 -19.06
CA ALA A 17 -38.72 -4.85 -17.77
C ALA A 17 -37.64 -5.92 -17.57
N LEU A 18 -37.37 -6.74 -18.59
CA LEU A 18 -36.31 -7.75 -18.54
C LEU A 18 -34.92 -7.14 -18.44
N TYR A 19 -34.65 -6.06 -19.18
CA TYR A 19 -33.37 -5.35 -19.14
C TYR A 19 -33.09 -4.76 -17.75
N ALA A 20 -34.10 -4.13 -17.14
CA ALA A 20 -33.98 -3.61 -15.77
C ALA A 20 -33.75 -4.73 -14.74
N TYR A 21 -34.35 -5.90 -14.94
CA TYR A 21 -34.14 -7.07 -14.09
C TYR A 21 -32.72 -7.64 -14.24
N HIS A 22 -32.22 -7.71 -15.48
CA HIS A 22 -30.86 -8.20 -15.77
C HIS A 22 -29.80 -7.33 -15.09
N ILE A 23 -29.91 -6.00 -15.20
CA ILE A 23 -29.02 -5.04 -14.52
C ILE A 23 -28.98 -5.28 -13.01
N LYS A 24 -30.12 -5.60 -12.39
CA LYS A 24 -30.17 -5.85 -10.95
C LYS A 24 -29.44 -7.14 -10.57
N TYR A 25 -29.52 -8.18 -11.40
CA TYR A 25 -28.96 -9.49 -11.09
C TYR A 25 -27.47 -9.61 -11.39
N ASP A 26 -26.97 -8.92 -12.41
CA ASP A 26 -25.53 -8.94 -12.74
C ASP A 26 -24.68 -8.45 -11.55
N THR A 27 -25.19 -7.47 -10.80
CA THR A 27 -24.48 -6.94 -9.62
C THR A 27 -24.37 -7.92 -8.44
N LEU A 28 -25.28 -8.89 -8.33
CA LEU A 28 -25.25 -9.87 -7.23
C LEU A 28 -24.22 -10.96 -7.49
N TYR A 29 -24.07 -11.40 -8.75
CA TYR A 29 -23.14 -12.47 -9.09
C TYR A 29 -21.68 -11.99 -8.98
N ASP A 30 -21.39 -10.80 -9.49
CA ASP A 30 -20.03 -10.22 -9.44
C ASP A 30 -19.59 -9.87 -8.01
N THR A 31 -20.54 -9.46 -7.15
CA THR A 31 -20.23 -9.14 -5.75
C THR A 31 -19.96 -10.39 -4.92
N GLU A 32 -20.61 -11.52 -5.21
CA GLU A 32 -20.33 -12.80 -4.55
C GLU A 32 -18.93 -13.33 -4.91
N GLU A 33 -18.54 -13.27 -6.18
CA GLU A 33 -17.20 -13.68 -6.60
C GLU A 33 -16.11 -12.78 -6.01
N ALA A 34 -16.31 -11.45 -6.03
CA ALA A 34 -15.39 -10.51 -5.41
C ALA A 34 -15.27 -10.74 -3.89
N ALA A 35 -16.39 -10.99 -3.20
CA ALA A 35 -16.37 -11.30 -1.77
C ALA A 35 -15.63 -12.62 -1.47
N LYS A 36 -15.79 -13.63 -2.34
CA LYS A 36 -15.08 -14.91 -2.21
C LYS A 36 -13.57 -14.74 -2.40
N LEU A 37 -13.14 -13.94 -3.39
CA LEU A 37 -11.74 -13.65 -3.64
C LEU A 37 -11.11 -12.85 -2.49
N LEU A 38 -11.79 -11.82 -1.99
CA LEU A 38 -11.32 -11.03 -0.84
C LEU A 38 -11.13 -11.89 0.41
N ARG A 39 -12.03 -12.85 0.66
CA ARG A 39 -11.87 -13.81 1.77
C ARG A 39 -10.64 -14.71 1.61
N GLN A 40 -10.34 -15.16 0.40
CA GLN A 40 -9.13 -15.96 0.13
C GLN A 40 -7.87 -15.14 0.36
N VAL A 41 -7.82 -13.91 -0.16
CA VAL A 41 -6.70 -12.98 0.06
C VAL A 41 -6.46 -12.73 1.55
N GLU A 42 -7.52 -12.53 2.33
CA GLU A 42 -7.38 -12.30 3.76
C GLU A 42 -6.86 -13.54 4.51
N ALA A 43 -7.30 -14.75 4.12
CA ALA A 43 -6.77 -15.99 4.69
C ALA A 43 -5.28 -16.20 4.36
N GLU A 44 -4.84 -15.87 3.15
CA GLU A 44 -3.44 -15.92 2.76
C GLU A 44 -2.58 -14.93 3.56
N LYS A 45 -3.05 -13.71 3.78
CA LYS A 45 -2.34 -12.71 4.61
C LYS A 45 -2.13 -13.19 6.03
N VAL A 46 -3.13 -13.84 6.64
CA VAL A 46 -3.00 -14.42 7.98
C VAL A 46 -1.89 -15.48 8.00
N THR A 47 -1.83 -16.32 6.97
CA THR A 47 -0.78 -17.35 6.83
C THR A 47 0.62 -16.74 6.67
N ILE A 48 0.74 -15.63 5.92
CA ILE A 48 2.00 -14.90 5.78
C ILE A 48 2.40 -14.28 7.13
N ALA A 49 1.45 -13.71 7.87
CA ALA A 49 1.72 -13.12 9.17
C ALA A 49 2.22 -14.15 10.19
N THR A 50 1.65 -15.37 10.19
CA THR A 50 2.14 -16.46 11.05
C THR A 50 3.55 -16.89 10.65
N LEU A 51 3.82 -17.08 9.35
CA LEU A 51 5.18 -17.41 8.86
C LEU A 51 6.20 -16.33 9.23
N HIS A 52 5.82 -15.05 9.16
CA HIS A 52 6.69 -13.96 9.55
C HIS A 52 6.99 -13.98 11.06
N GLY A 53 6.00 -14.32 11.90
CA GLY A 53 6.20 -14.51 13.33
C GLY A 53 7.12 -15.69 13.66
N GLU A 54 6.98 -16.80 12.94
CA GLU A 54 7.91 -17.93 13.05
C GLU A 54 9.33 -17.54 12.62
N TRP A 55 9.46 -16.78 11.53
CA TRP A 55 10.75 -16.27 11.06
C TRP A 55 11.43 -15.33 12.06
N GLN A 56 10.68 -14.46 12.74
CA GLN A 56 11.22 -13.62 13.80
C GLN A 56 11.71 -14.46 14.99
N THR A 57 11.03 -15.56 15.29
CA THR A 57 11.45 -16.50 16.33
C THR A 57 12.77 -17.19 15.96
N VAL A 58 12.92 -17.61 14.70
CA VAL A 58 14.17 -18.24 14.20
C VAL A 58 15.32 -17.23 14.13
N THR A 59 15.04 -15.98 13.76
CA THR A 59 16.04 -14.91 13.59
C THR A 59 16.34 -14.18 14.91
N ALA A 60 15.80 -14.65 16.04
CA ALA A 60 15.99 -13.99 17.33
C ALA A 60 17.50 -13.81 17.63
N PRO A 61 17.97 -12.57 17.87
CA PRO A 61 19.40 -12.25 17.99
C PRO A 61 20.05 -13.01 19.15
N GLY A 62 19.30 -13.33 20.20
CA GLY A 62 19.80 -14.13 21.33
C GLY A 62 20.25 -15.55 20.96
N ARG A 63 19.76 -16.13 19.85
CA ARG A 63 20.21 -17.46 19.37
C ARG A 63 21.30 -17.35 18.30
N LEU A 64 21.30 -16.27 17.53
CA LEU A 64 22.30 -16.01 16.49
C LEU A 64 23.63 -15.49 17.06
N GLN A 65 23.60 -14.70 18.13
CA GLN A 65 24.79 -14.15 18.79
C GLN A 65 25.77 -15.22 19.30
N PRO A 66 25.36 -16.24 20.07
CA PRO A 66 26.31 -17.27 20.55
C PRO A 66 26.84 -18.18 19.43
N LEU A 67 26.12 -18.30 18.31
CA LEU A 67 26.58 -19.04 17.13
C LEU A 67 27.57 -18.22 16.31
N ALA A 68 27.30 -16.92 16.16
CA ALA A 68 28.24 -15.97 15.56
C ALA A 68 29.54 -15.97 16.37
N ASP A 69 29.48 -15.70 17.68
CA ASP A 69 30.65 -15.65 18.56
C ASP A 69 31.51 -16.93 18.54
N LYS A 70 30.91 -18.09 18.24
CA LYS A 70 31.61 -19.39 18.20
C LYS A 70 32.28 -19.70 16.85
N TYR A 71 31.68 -19.25 15.74
CA TYR A 71 32.11 -19.66 14.38
C TYR A 71 32.58 -18.51 13.51
N LEU A 72 32.34 -17.27 13.93
CA LEU A 72 32.62 -16.06 13.17
C LEU A 72 33.19 -15.02 14.14
N ASP A 73 34.42 -14.58 13.91
CA ASP A 73 35.13 -13.61 14.77
C ASP A 73 34.54 -12.19 14.56
N LEU A 74 33.24 -12.06 14.83
CA LEU A 74 32.41 -10.92 14.50
C LEU A 74 32.28 -10.02 15.72
N VAL A 75 32.66 -8.75 15.56
CA VAL A 75 32.54 -7.75 16.64
C VAL A 75 31.05 -7.57 16.98
N PRO A 76 30.66 -7.68 18.27
CA PRO A 76 29.25 -7.57 18.66
C PRO A 76 28.71 -6.19 18.27
N LEU A 77 27.57 -6.19 17.55
CA LEU A 77 26.83 -4.98 17.17
C LEU A 77 26.28 -4.30 18.42
N ASN A 78 27.12 -3.51 19.08
CA ASN A 78 26.70 -2.63 20.15
C ASN A 78 25.82 -1.53 19.55
N VAL A 79 24.53 -1.54 19.85
CA VAL A 79 23.54 -0.50 19.47
C VAL A 79 24.01 0.90 19.89
N ARG A 80 24.83 0.99 20.94
CA ARG A 80 25.50 2.23 21.38
C ARG A 80 26.59 2.74 20.43
N ARG A 81 27.24 1.87 19.64
CA ARG A 81 28.25 2.25 18.62
C ARG A 81 27.64 2.50 17.25
N THR A 82 26.51 1.88 16.92
CA THR A 82 25.74 2.15 15.69
C THR A 82 24.83 3.37 15.79
N ALA A 83 24.67 3.97 16.97
CA ALA A 83 24.17 5.33 17.14
C ALA A 83 25.23 6.35 16.64
N VAL A 84 25.55 6.28 15.35
CA VAL A 84 26.29 7.31 14.65
C VAL A 84 25.45 8.59 14.75
N SER A 85 26.04 9.64 15.32
CA SER A 85 25.38 10.94 15.44
C SER A 85 24.93 11.39 14.05
N ALA A 86 23.75 12.02 13.91
CA ALA A 86 23.25 12.51 12.62
C ALA A 86 24.21 13.49 11.90
N ALA A 87 25.26 13.94 12.60
CA ALA A 87 26.35 14.75 12.08
C ALA A 87 27.45 13.97 11.34
N ASP A 88 27.59 12.67 11.58
CA ASP A 88 28.63 11.80 10.99
C ASP A 88 28.15 11.07 9.71
N LEU A 89 26.85 11.16 9.40
CA LEU A 89 26.34 10.69 8.11
C LEU A 89 26.74 11.70 7.03
N PRO A 90 27.30 11.24 5.89
CA PRO A 90 27.45 12.07 4.71
C PRO A 90 26.09 12.73 4.41
N ARG A 91 26.01 14.05 4.50
CA ARG A 91 24.78 14.78 4.14
C ARG A 91 24.46 14.38 2.71
N LYS A 92 23.23 13.89 2.48
CA LYS A 92 22.70 13.71 1.13
C LYS A 92 22.92 15.02 0.39
N GLU A 93 23.79 15.03 -0.62
CA GLU A 93 23.96 16.21 -1.46
C GLU A 93 22.58 16.56 -1.99
N ALA A 94 22.20 17.83 -1.87
CA ALA A 94 20.89 18.30 -2.29
C ALA A 94 20.68 17.81 -3.72
N ASP A 95 19.65 17.00 -3.95
CA ASP A 95 19.26 16.52 -5.28
C ASP A 95 19.19 17.76 -6.16
N SER A 96 20.23 17.99 -6.96
CA SER A 96 20.28 19.09 -7.88
C SER A 96 19.42 18.67 -9.05
N ASP A 97 18.10 18.79 -8.87
CA ASP A 97 17.12 18.42 -9.89
C ASP A 97 17.20 19.43 -11.03
N GLU A 98 18.23 19.25 -11.87
CA GLU A 98 18.43 19.98 -13.11
C GLU A 98 17.27 19.71 -14.07
N ILE A 99 16.63 18.56 -13.94
CA ILE A 99 15.47 18.16 -14.74
C ILE A 99 14.27 19.03 -14.32
N GLY A 100 14.00 19.16 -13.02
CA GLY A 100 12.98 20.08 -12.51
C GLY A 100 13.18 21.54 -12.97
N ARG A 101 14.42 22.05 -12.91
CA ARG A 101 14.75 23.41 -13.40
C ARG A 101 14.56 23.57 -14.92
N LYS A 102 14.89 22.54 -15.70
CA LYS A 102 14.70 22.56 -17.16
C LYS A 102 13.21 22.45 -17.52
N LEU A 103 12.42 21.67 -16.80
CA LEU A 103 10.96 21.60 -17.01
C LEU A 103 10.27 22.92 -16.68
N ASP A 104 10.69 23.60 -15.61
CA ASP A 104 10.16 24.91 -15.22
C ASP A 104 10.53 25.99 -16.26
N ALA A 105 11.78 25.96 -16.76
CA ALA A 105 12.23 26.84 -17.84
C ALA A 105 11.50 26.60 -19.18
N LEU A 106 10.93 25.40 -19.38
CA LEU A 106 10.13 25.04 -20.55
C LEU A 106 8.62 25.25 -20.32
N GLY A 107 8.20 25.79 -19.16
CA GLY A 107 6.80 26.05 -18.83
C GLY A 107 5.95 24.79 -18.64
N LEU A 108 6.58 23.65 -18.36
CA LEU A 108 5.94 22.33 -18.20
C LEU A 108 5.85 21.89 -16.72
N GLY A 109 6.20 22.78 -15.78
CA GLY A 109 6.35 22.49 -14.35
C GLY A 109 5.07 22.14 -13.58
N GLU A 110 3.89 22.31 -14.18
CA GLU A 110 2.60 22.09 -13.51
C GLU A 110 1.96 20.73 -13.85
N THR A 111 2.76 19.68 -14.02
CA THR A 111 2.24 18.30 -14.11
C THR A 111 2.33 17.61 -12.74
N MET A 112 1.27 17.79 -11.96
CA MET A 112 0.72 16.90 -10.93
C MET A 112 1.64 15.77 -10.43
N THR A 113 2.71 16.09 -9.70
CA THR A 113 3.23 15.14 -8.70
C THR A 113 2.37 15.32 -7.46
N PRO A 114 1.54 14.34 -7.05
CA PRO A 114 0.75 14.49 -5.85
C PRO A 114 1.73 14.63 -4.68
N ALA A 115 1.73 15.80 -4.06
CA ALA A 115 2.45 16.04 -2.82
C ALA A 115 2.04 14.95 -1.83
N GLY A 116 2.99 14.07 -1.50
CA GLY A 116 2.85 13.06 -0.46
C GLY A 116 2.43 13.77 0.83
N ARG A 117 1.14 13.57 1.14
CA ARG A 117 0.45 13.87 2.39
C ARG A 117 1.41 13.95 3.58
N GLY A 118 1.48 15.13 4.19
CA GLY A 118 2.32 15.39 5.36
C GLY A 118 2.13 14.33 6.44
N ALA A 119 3.22 13.69 6.82
CA ALA A 119 3.34 13.02 8.10
C ALA A 119 3.89 14.04 9.11
N SER A 120 3.02 14.94 9.52
CA SER A 120 3.18 15.69 10.77
C SER A 120 3.01 14.68 11.91
N GLY A 121 4.11 14.02 12.28
CA GLY A 121 4.20 13.23 13.50
C GLY A 121 4.55 14.17 14.66
N SER A 122 3.54 14.63 15.37
CA SER A 122 3.64 15.42 16.58
C SER A 122 4.23 14.59 17.73
N THR A 123 5.42 14.93 18.19
CA THR A 123 5.90 14.54 19.54
C THR A 123 5.79 15.79 20.42
N PRO A 124 5.09 15.73 21.58
CA PRO A 124 4.90 16.90 22.42
C PRO A 124 6.24 17.29 23.05
N ALA A 125 6.65 18.54 22.82
CA ALA A 125 7.73 19.18 23.56
C ALA A 125 7.24 19.51 24.97
N GLY A 126 7.38 18.55 25.89
CA GLY A 126 7.29 18.78 27.33
C GLY A 126 8.50 19.60 27.79
N SER A 127 8.23 20.82 28.21
CA SER A 127 9.21 21.84 28.59
C SER A 127 9.82 21.61 29.99
N ARG A 128 11.08 22.03 30.10
CA ARG A 128 11.78 22.58 31.28
C ARG A 128 12.26 21.64 32.40
N LYS A 129 13.58 21.70 32.60
CA LYS A 129 14.35 21.49 33.83
C LYS A 129 15.05 22.82 34.16
N PRO A 130 15.62 23.06 35.35
CA PRO A 130 15.22 22.68 36.71
C PRO A 130 14.28 23.71 37.36
#